data_AF-A0A8K0CL31-F1
#
_entry.id   AF-A0A8K0CL31-F1
#
_cell.length_a   1.000
_cell.length_b   1.000
_cell.length_c   1.000
_cell.angle_alpha   90.00
_cell.angle_beta   90.00
_cell.angle_gamma   90.00
#
_symmetry.space_group_name_H-M   'P 1'
#
loop_
_entity.id
_entity.type
_entity.pdbx_description
1 polymer ?
#
loop_
_entity_poly.entity_id
_entity_poly.type
_entity_poly.pdbx_seq_one_letter_code
_entity_poly.pdbx_strand_id
1 'polypeptide(L)'
;PLPNFLENAEDEIQQDTTIPDSEPEEHLPTGRRIFDVAHLFRQLFSSGKHEPFDCDLSYTYVVKEVRKGLRSSFELKCKMCGIQKTISSESDTSEELGSFEEIAALINMPMMAYETYNRHQQRVIDVKHETAWQTMEDAGKEEAALARQLGEVDKNQIPCITVIANGAWSKRSYNVNYDALSGV
;
A
#
# COMPACT_ATOMS: atom_id res chain seq x y z
N PRO A 1 -15.08 -76.35 50.36
CA PRO A 1 -16.03 -75.27 50.71
C PRO A 1 -16.32 -74.39 49.49
N LEU A 2 -17.52 -74.52 48.93
CA LEU A 2 -18.10 -73.51 48.03
C LEU A 2 -18.60 -72.33 48.89
N PRO A 3 -18.69 -71.12 48.31
CA PRO A 3 -19.95 -70.76 47.68
C PRO A 3 -19.81 -70.11 46.29
N ASN A 4 -20.76 -70.49 45.42
CA ASN A 4 -21.29 -69.67 44.32
C ASN A 4 -21.73 -68.31 44.85
N PHE A 5 -21.63 -67.24 44.05
CA PHE A 5 -22.75 -66.33 43.76
C PHE A 5 -22.46 -65.60 42.43
N LEU A 6 -23.26 -65.92 41.41
CA LEU A 6 -23.54 -65.04 40.29
C LEU A 6 -24.51 -63.97 40.81
N GLU A 7 -24.28 -62.70 40.51
CA GLU A 7 -25.32 -61.72 40.14
C GLU A 7 -24.71 -60.38 39.69
N ASN A 8 -24.83 -60.14 38.38
CA ASN A 8 -25.16 -58.89 37.68
C ASN A 8 -24.89 -57.54 38.36
N ALA A 9 -24.12 -56.68 37.68
CA ALA A 9 -24.53 -55.30 37.35
C ALA A 9 -23.61 -54.77 36.24
N GLU A 10 -24.21 -54.53 35.08
CA GLU A 10 -23.72 -53.57 34.10
C GLU A 10 -23.57 -52.23 34.81
N ASP A 11 -22.45 -51.51 34.66
CA ASP A 11 -22.44 -50.05 34.78
C ASP A 11 -21.16 -49.45 34.17
N GLU A 12 -21.42 -48.76 33.06
CA GLU A 12 -20.83 -47.49 32.62
C GLU A 12 -19.33 -47.41 32.30
N ILE A 13 -19.07 -47.55 31.00
CA ILE A 13 -17.95 -46.91 30.31
C ILE A 13 -18.08 -45.39 30.50
N GLN A 14 -17.29 -44.81 31.39
CA GLN A 14 -17.12 -43.36 31.47
C GLN A 14 -16.35 -42.88 30.23
N GLN A 15 -17.11 -42.50 29.19
CA GLN A 15 -16.61 -41.60 28.16
C GLN A 15 -16.45 -40.23 28.80
N ASP A 16 -15.21 -39.85 29.05
CA ASP A 16 -14.82 -38.49 29.41
C ASP A 16 -15.03 -37.59 28.19
N THR A 17 -16.28 -37.17 27.99
CA THR A 17 -16.65 -36.11 27.04
C THR A 17 -16.35 -34.76 27.69
N THR A 18 -15.08 -34.38 27.75
CA THR A 18 -14.75 -32.96 27.79
C THR A 18 -14.91 -32.42 26.38
N ILE A 19 -16.12 -31.97 26.05
CA ILE A 19 -16.33 -31.02 24.97
C ILE A 19 -15.70 -29.72 25.46
N PRO A 20 -14.64 -29.18 24.84
CA PRO A 20 -14.22 -27.84 25.18
C PRO A 20 -15.26 -26.89 24.58
N ASP A 21 -16.14 -26.39 25.44
CA ASP A 21 -17.01 -25.23 25.22
C ASP A 21 -16.16 -23.95 25.14
N SER A 22 -15.16 -23.91 24.25
CA SER A 22 -14.57 -22.65 23.84
C SER A 22 -15.47 -22.06 22.77
N GLU A 23 -16.12 -20.94 23.06
CA GLU A 23 -16.82 -20.14 22.05
C GLU A 23 -15.88 -19.95 20.84
N PRO A 24 -16.41 -20.02 19.60
CA PRO A 24 -15.58 -19.84 18.42
C PRO A 24 -14.93 -18.45 18.45
N GLU A 25 -13.61 -18.40 18.65
CA GLU A 25 -12.86 -17.15 18.61
C GLU A 25 -13.00 -16.52 17.22
N GLU A 26 -13.85 -15.50 17.14
CA GLU A 26 -14.08 -14.73 15.92
C GLU A 26 -12.99 -13.68 15.80
N HIS A 27 -12.17 -13.80 14.76
CA HIS A 27 -11.15 -12.82 14.44
C HIS A 27 -11.76 -11.71 13.59
N LEU A 28 -11.74 -10.47 14.09
CA LEU A 28 -12.16 -9.29 13.32
C LEU A 28 -10.93 -8.62 12.70
N PRO A 29 -10.70 -8.71 11.37
CA PRO A 29 -9.52 -8.11 10.75
C PRO A 29 -9.57 -6.58 10.84
N THR A 30 -8.57 -5.96 11.49
CA THR A 30 -8.50 -4.48 11.65
C THR A 30 -7.56 -3.84 10.65
N GLY A 31 -7.92 -2.71 10.04
CA GLY A 31 -7.09 -1.99 9.04
C GLY A 31 -7.58 -2.13 7.59
N ARG A 32 -6.78 -1.66 6.62
CA ARG A 32 -7.12 -1.71 5.18
C ARG A 32 -6.35 -2.82 4.48
N ARG A 33 -6.99 -3.46 3.50
CA ARG A 33 -6.38 -4.46 2.60
C ARG A 33 -6.80 -4.15 1.17
N ILE A 34 -5.97 -4.57 0.23
CA ILE A 34 -6.27 -4.56 -1.18
C ILE A 34 -6.71 -5.96 -1.58
N PHE A 35 -7.74 -6.00 -2.41
CA PHE A 35 -8.35 -7.22 -2.88
C PHE A 35 -8.68 -7.06 -4.36
N ASP A 36 -8.46 -8.11 -5.14
CA ASP A 36 -9.22 -8.27 -6.38
C ASP A 36 -10.67 -8.55 -5.98
N VAL A 37 -11.52 -7.55 -6.18
CA VAL A 37 -12.94 -7.58 -5.86
C VAL A 37 -13.62 -8.80 -6.49
N ALA A 38 -13.35 -9.07 -7.76
CA ALA A 38 -13.99 -10.18 -8.47
C ALA A 38 -13.50 -11.53 -7.93
N HIS A 39 -12.20 -11.67 -7.67
CA HIS A 39 -11.62 -12.88 -7.07
C HIS A 39 -12.16 -13.15 -5.66
N LEU A 40 -12.23 -12.12 -4.82
CA LEU A 40 -12.72 -12.23 -3.45
C LEU A 40 -14.20 -12.63 -3.43
N PHE A 41 -15.06 -11.96 -4.20
CA PHE A 41 -16.48 -12.27 -4.23
C PHE A 41 -16.75 -13.69 -4.79
N ARG A 42 -16.03 -14.12 -5.83
CA ARG A 42 -16.15 -15.51 -6.33
C ARG A 42 -15.79 -16.53 -5.26
N GLN A 43 -14.72 -16.28 -4.50
CA GLN A 43 -14.33 -17.15 -3.40
C GLN A 43 -15.35 -17.12 -2.26
N LEU A 44 -15.89 -15.96 -1.90
CA LEU A 44 -16.92 -15.86 -0.87
C LEU A 44 -18.18 -16.63 -1.28
N PHE A 45 -18.73 -16.41 -2.47
CA PHE A 45 -19.95 -17.11 -2.90
C PHE A 45 -19.76 -18.62 -3.06
N SER A 46 -18.59 -19.07 -3.52
CA SER A 46 -18.25 -20.50 -3.55
C SER A 46 -17.95 -21.06 -2.17
N SER A 47 -17.51 -20.21 -1.23
CA SER A 47 -17.32 -20.61 0.15
C SER A 47 -18.65 -20.80 0.87
N GLY A 48 -19.66 -19.96 0.61
CA GLY A 48 -20.95 -19.96 1.30
C GLY A 48 -21.76 -21.24 1.15
N LYS A 49 -21.77 -21.86 -0.04
CA LYS A 49 -22.59 -23.05 -0.29
C LYS A 49 -21.86 -24.32 0.12
N HIS A 50 -22.45 -25.08 1.05
CA HIS A 50 -21.91 -26.35 1.51
C HIS A 50 -23.02 -27.35 1.77
N GLU A 51 -22.87 -28.54 1.22
CA GLU A 51 -23.66 -29.72 1.59
C GLU A 51 -23.21 -30.25 2.96
N PRO A 52 -24.10 -30.86 3.76
CA PRO A 52 -25.50 -31.22 3.47
C PRO A 52 -26.55 -30.15 3.87
N PHE A 53 -26.12 -29.04 4.46
CA PHE A 53 -27.02 -28.06 5.08
C PHE A 53 -27.34 -26.83 4.22
N ASP A 54 -26.82 -26.78 2.98
CA ASP A 54 -26.87 -25.63 2.06
C ASP A 54 -26.67 -24.29 2.81
N CYS A 55 -25.56 -24.21 3.57
CA CYS A 55 -25.36 -23.08 4.48
C CYS A 55 -25.26 -21.76 3.70
N ASP A 56 -25.52 -20.65 4.40
CA ASP A 56 -25.33 -19.30 3.86
C ASP A 56 -24.05 -18.66 4.42
N LEU A 57 -23.52 -17.66 3.70
CA LEU A 57 -22.37 -16.84 4.10
C LEU A 57 -22.58 -16.16 5.45
N SER A 58 -23.82 -15.84 5.83
CA SER A 58 -24.15 -15.22 7.11
C SER A 58 -23.73 -16.05 8.33
N TYR A 59 -23.54 -17.37 8.16
CA TYR A 59 -23.09 -18.27 9.21
C TYR A 59 -21.57 -18.49 9.21
N THR A 60 -20.83 -17.81 8.34
CA THR A 60 -19.38 -17.96 8.21
C THR A 60 -18.67 -16.83 8.95
N TYR A 61 -17.63 -17.17 9.71
CA TYR A 61 -16.79 -16.20 10.43
C TYR A 61 -15.31 -16.44 10.12
N VAL A 62 -14.50 -15.42 10.34
CA VAL A 62 -13.05 -15.49 10.16
C VAL A 62 -12.44 -16.07 11.45
N VAL A 63 -11.69 -17.15 11.31
CA VAL A 63 -10.93 -17.78 12.42
C VAL A 63 -9.58 -17.09 12.56
N LYS A 64 -8.89 -16.85 11.45
CA LYS A 64 -7.59 -16.17 11.43
C LYS A 64 -7.32 -15.49 10.09
N GLU A 65 -6.47 -14.48 10.16
CA GLU A 65 -5.84 -13.85 9.00
C GLU A 65 -4.33 -14.13 9.02
N VAL A 66 -3.77 -14.57 7.89
CA VAL A 66 -2.33 -14.69 7.67
C VAL A 66 -1.94 -13.71 6.57
N ARG A 67 -1.02 -12.79 6.89
CA ARG A 67 -0.53 -11.78 5.94
C ARG A 67 0.88 -12.14 5.46
N LYS A 68 1.08 -12.13 4.14
CA LYS A 68 2.38 -12.29 3.47
C LYS A 68 2.56 -11.11 2.51
N GLY A 69 3.18 -10.04 2.99
CA GLY A 69 3.26 -8.79 2.23
C GLY A 69 1.88 -8.14 2.08
N LEU A 70 1.49 -7.84 0.83
CA LEU A 70 0.17 -7.31 0.47
C LEU A 70 -0.90 -8.41 0.44
N ARG A 71 -0.50 -9.66 0.24
CA ARG A 71 -1.43 -10.79 0.20
C ARG A 71 -1.94 -11.12 1.59
N SER A 72 -3.27 -11.17 1.71
CA SER A 72 -3.96 -11.59 2.92
C SER A 72 -4.72 -12.88 2.65
N SER A 73 -4.55 -13.87 3.52
CA SER A 73 -5.26 -15.15 3.47
C SER A 73 -6.13 -15.27 4.72
N PHE A 74 -7.41 -15.55 4.53
CA PHE A 74 -8.39 -15.68 5.61
C PHE A 74 -8.84 -17.11 5.72
N GLU A 75 -8.75 -17.68 6.92
CA GLU A 75 -9.39 -18.94 7.23
C GLU A 75 -10.81 -18.66 7.72
N LEU A 76 -11.77 -19.14 6.96
CA LEU A 76 -13.20 -19.02 7.24
C LEU A 76 -13.72 -20.33 7.79
N LYS A 77 -14.59 -20.26 8.79
CA LYS A 77 -15.29 -21.43 9.34
C LYS A 77 -16.79 -21.17 9.41
N CYS A 78 -17.58 -22.15 8.99
CA CYS A 78 -19.03 -22.09 9.11
C CYS A 78 -19.47 -22.51 10.52
N LYS A 79 -20.35 -21.71 11.16
CA LYS A 79 -20.97 -22.00 12.46
C LYS A 79 -21.93 -23.20 12.40
N MET A 80 -22.52 -23.48 11.24
CA MET A 80 -23.53 -24.54 11.06
C MET A 80 -22.91 -25.91 10.78
N CYS A 81 -22.08 -26.01 9.73
CA CYS A 81 -21.51 -27.29 9.29
C CYS A 81 -20.06 -27.51 9.74
N GLY A 82 -19.41 -26.49 10.31
CA GLY A 82 -18.01 -26.57 10.76
C GLY A 82 -16.97 -26.61 9.63
N ILE A 83 -17.38 -26.59 8.36
CA ILE A 83 -16.46 -26.61 7.22
C ILE A 83 -15.55 -25.38 7.26
N GLN A 84 -14.26 -25.62 7.07
CA GLN A 84 -13.23 -24.60 6.97
C GLN A 84 -12.83 -24.41 5.51
N LYS A 85 -12.74 -23.15 5.08
CA LYS A 85 -12.26 -22.77 3.74
C LYS A 85 -11.27 -21.62 3.89
N THR A 86 -10.19 -21.66 3.11
CA THR A 86 -9.24 -20.55 3.04
C THR A 86 -9.50 -19.73 1.79
N ILE A 87 -9.59 -18.42 1.93
CA ILE A 87 -9.70 -17.49 0.81
C ILE A 87 -8.51 -16.53 0.78
N SER A 88 -8.13 -16.05 -0.41
CA SER A 88 -7.01 -15.12 -0.60
C SER A 88 -7.45 -13.79 -1.21
N SER A 89 -6.68 -12.74 -0.94
CA SER A 89 -6.91 -11.41 -1.50
C SER A 89 -6.70 -11.31 -3.00
N GLU A 90 -5.81 -12.14 -3.54
CA GLU A 90 -5.33 -12.11 -4.92
C GLU A 90 -5.10 -13.54 -5.42
N SER A 91 -5.10 -13.73 -6.74
CA SER A 91 -4.69 -14.98 -7.37
C SER A 91 -3.18 -15.22 -7.23
N ASP A 92 -2.73 -16.46 -7.37
CA ASP A 92 -1.31 -16.86 -7.28
C ASP A 92 -0.41 -16.31 -8.41
N THR A 93 -0.96 -15.48 -9.29
CA THR A 93 -0.21 -14.76 -10.31
C THR A 93 0.76 -13.79 -9.63
N SER A 94 2.04 -14.13 -9.70
CA SER A 94 3.14 -13.31 -9.20
C SER A 94 3.24 -12.04 -10.02
N GLU A 95 2.68 -10.95 -9.50
CA GLU A 95 2.96 -9.62 -10.02
C GLU A 95 3.76 -8.86 -8.95
N GLU A 96 4.89 -8.33 -9.41
CA GLU A 96 5.84 -7.50 -8.68
C GLU A 96 5.08 -6.38 -7.96
N LEU A 97 5.55 -5.98 -6.76
CA LEU A 97 5.02 -4.87 -5.95
C LEU A 97 4.33 -3.81 -6.81
N GLY A 98 3.00 -3.88 -6.88
CA GLY A 98 2.18 -3.10 -7.78
C GLY A 98 2.11 -1.65 -7.33
N SER A 99 1.30 -0.88 -8.05
CA SER A 99 1.06 0.57 -7.95
C SER A 99 1.35 1.22 -6.58
N PHE A 100 1.70 2.51 -6.57
CA PHE A 100 1.82 3.30 -5.33
C PHE A 100 0.59 3.20 -4.40
N GLU A 101 -0.60 2.92 -4.94
CA GLU A 101 -1.80 2.62 -4.14
C GLU A 101 -1.66 1.37 -3.28
N GLU A 102 -0.97 0.35 -3.78
CA GLU A 102 -0.66 -0.87 -3.03
C GLU A 102 0.25 -0.62 -1.84
N ILE A 103 1.33 0.12 -2.10
CA ILE A 103 2.26 0.53 -1.06
C ILE A 103 1.54 1.43 -0.03
N ALA A 104 0.71 2.37 -0.48
CA ALA A 104 -0.04 3.26 0.41
C ALA A 104 -1.02 2.50 1.31
N ALA A 105 -1.71 1.48 0.79
CA ALA A 105 -2.58 0.64 1.60
C ALA A 105 -1.80 -0.19 2.64
N LEU A 106 -0.60 -0.69 2.30
CA LEU A 106 0.26 -1.42 3.23
C LEU A 106 0.62 -0.59 4.46
N ILE A 107 1.02 0.67 4.23
CA ILE A 107 1.40 1.60 5.30
C ILE A 107 0.19 2.33 5.91
N ASN A 108 -1.03 1.91 5.55
CA ASN A 108 -2.31 2.52 5.98
C ASN A 108 -2.37 4.04 5.73
N MET A 109 -1.72 4.49 4.65
CA MET A 109 -1.73 5.88 4.21
C MET A 109 -2.95 6.12 3.32
N PRO A 110 -3.82 7.09 3.65
CA PRO A 110 -4.94 7.42 2.81
C PRO A 110 -4.44 8.04 1.49
N MET A 111 -4.83 7.44 0.38
CA MET A 111 -4.58 7.99 -0.96
C MET A 111 -5.59 9.09 -1.28
N MET A 112 -5.08 10.20 -1.80
CA MET A 112 -5.88 11.33 -2.24
C MET A 112 -6.39 11.07 -3.68
N ALA A 113 -7.66 11.36 -3.94
CA ALA A 113 -8.21 11.29 -5.29
C ALA A 113 -7.47 12.27 -6.23
N TYR A 114 -7.28 11.86 -7.49
CA TYR A 114 -6.49 12.60 -8.48
C TYR A 114 -6.88 14.08 -8.61
N GLU A 115 -8.17 14.40 -8.64
CA GLU A 115 -8.65 15.78 -8.74
C GLU A 115 -8.22 16.63 -7.54
N THR A 116 -8.27 16.04 -6.35
CA THR A 116 -7.87 16.72 -5.11
C THR A 116 -6.36 16.92 -5.11
N TYR A 117 -5.58 15.91 -5.52
CA TYR A 117 -4.13 16.01 -5.66
C TYR A 117 -3.74 17.12 -6.63
N ASN A 118 -4.33 17.14 -7.82
CA ASN A 118 -4.05 18.17 -8.83
C ASN A 118 -4.35 19.58 -8.33
N ARG A 119 -5.46 19.77 -7.60
CA ARG A 119 -5.77 21.08 -7.01
C ARG A 119 -4.69 21.55 -6.04
N HIS A 120 -4.15 20.66 -5.21
CA HIS A 120 -3.06 21.00 -4.29
C HIS A 120 -1.74 21.20 -5.03
N GLN A 121 -1.45 20.36 -6.00
CA GLN A 121 -0.26 20.47 -6.85
C GLN A 121 -0.22 21.83 -7.56
N GLN A 122 -1.34 22.27 -8.15
CA GLN A 122 -1.40 23.57 -8.82
C GLN A 122 -1.12 24.73 -7.86
N ARG A 123 -1.71 24.71 -6.66
CA ARG A 123 -1.40 25.74 -5.63
C ARG A 123 0.08 25.80 -5.30
N VAL A 124 0.75 24.65 -5.18
CA VAL A 124 2.19 24.60 -4.90
C VAL A 124 3.00 25.11 -6.10
N ILE A 125 2.58 24.80 -7.33
CA ILE A 125 3.20 25.30 -8.55
C ILE A 125 3.10 26.83 -8.60
N ASP A 126 1.92 27.39 -8.33
CA ASP A 126 1.68 28.84 -8.37
C ASP A 126 2.60 29.57 -7.39
N VAL A 127 2.66 29.11 -6.13
CA VAL A 127 3.52 29.71 -5.10
C VAL A 127 4.99 29.57 -5.47
N LYS A 128 5.41 28.43 -6.01
CA LYS A 128 6.78 28.22 -6.47
C LYS A 128 7.13 29.18 -7.60
N HIS A 129 6.24 29.37 -8.57
CA HIS A 129 6.46 30.26 -9.69
C HIS A 129 6.56 31.72 -9.22
N GLU A 130 5.67 32.16 -8.33
CA GLU A 130 5.70 33.51 -7.76
C GLU A 130 6.99 33.75 -6.95
N THR A 131 7.36 32.80 -6.09
CA THR A 131 8.58 32.89 -5.27
C THR A 131 9.85 32.88 -6.14
N ALA A 132 9.89 32.01 -7.15
CA ALA A 132 11.00 31.96 -8.10
C ALA A 132 11.12 33.29 -8.87
N TRP A 133 10.00 33.86 -9.32
CA TRP A 133 10.00 35.15 -10.00
C TRP A 133 10.54 36.28 -9.12
N GLN A 134 10.05 36.40 -7.88
CA GLN A 134 10.50 37.42 -6.93
C GLN A 134 12.00 37.31 -6.63
N THR A 135 12.47 36.09 -6.35
CA THR A 135 13.90 35.85 -6.08
C THR A 135 14.79 36.14 -7.28
N MET A 136 14.35 35.81 -8.50
CA MET A 136 15.07 36.17 -9.73
C MET A 136 15.10 37.68 -9.98
N GLU A 137 13.99 38.38 -9.69
CA GLU A 137 13.93 39.83 -9.83
C GLU A 137 14.86 40.54 -8.84
N ASP A 138 14.86 40.12 -7.58
CA ASP A 138 15.71 40.70 -6.54
C ASP A 138 17.19 40.40 -6.79
N ALA A 139 17.53 39.17 -7.16
CA ALA A 139 18.89 38.82 -7.58
C ALA A 139 19.33 39.65 -8.80
N GLY A 140 18.46 39.84 -9.78
CA GLY A 140 18.75 40.67 -10.96
C GLY A 140 19.00 42.15 -10.60
N LYS A 141 18.29 42.70 -9.61
CA LYS A 141 18.53 44.07 -9.11
C LYS A 141 19.88 44.18 -8.42
N GLU A 142 20.24 43.20 -7.59
CA GLU A 142 21.54 43.14 -6.89
C GLU A 142 22.70 43.03 -7.87
N GLU A 143 22.62 42.10 -8.83
CA GLU A 143 23.62 41.93 -9.89
C GLU A 143 23.78 43.21 -10.73
N ALA A 144 22.65 43.85 -11.09
CA ALA A 144 22.66 45.11 -11.82
C ALA A 144 23.30 46.26 -11.04
N ALA A 145 23.16 46.29 -9.71
CA ALA A 145 23.81 47.29 -8.86
C ALA A 145 25.33 47.06 -8.80
N LEU A 146 25.77 45.81 -8.64
CA LEU A 146 27.18 45.43 -8.60
C LEU A 146 27.90 45.71 -9.93
N ALA A 147 27.28 45.36 -11.06
CA ALA A 147 27.84 45.62 -12.39
C ALA A 147 28.07 47.13 -12.63
N ARG A 148 27.16 47.99 -12.18
CA ARG A 148 27.33 49.45 -12.27
C ARG A 148 28.48 49.95 -11.40
N GLN A 149 28.67 49.39 -10.20
CA GLN A 149 29.79 49.76 -9.32
C GLN A 149 31.15 49.36 -9.92
N LEU A 150 31.20 48.23 -10.63
CA LEU A 150 32.39 47.72 -11.30
C LEU A 150 32.66 48.39 -12.67
N GLY A 151 31.71 49.18 -13.18
CA GLY A 151 31.79 49.80 -14.50
C GLY A 151 31.55 48.83 -15.66
N GLU A 152 30.98 47.66 -15.38
CA GLU A 152 30.63 46.62 -16.35
C GLU A 152 29.28 46.94 -17.01
N VAL A 153 29.28 48.01 -17.81
CA VAL A 153 28.10 48.51 -18.52
C VAL A 153 28.38 48.63 -20.02
N ASP A 154 27.38 48.30 -20.84
CA ASP A 154 27.47 48.47 -22.29
C ASP A 154 27.42 49.95 -22.71
N LYS A 155 27.62 50.25 -24.00
CA LYS A 155 27.54 51.59 -24.62
C LYS A 155 26.24 52.34 -24.30
N ASN A 156 25.17 51.60 -24.02
CA ASN A 156 23.85 52.11 -23.65
C ASN A 156 23.61 52.22 -22.13
N GLN A 157 24.65 52.06 -21.29
CA GLN A 157 24.57 52.08 -19.82
C GLN A 157 23.72 50.95 -19.20
N ILE A 158 23.58 49.84 -19.90
CA ILE A 158 22.90 48.63 -19.41
C ILE A 158 23.93 47.76 -18.68
N PRO A 159 23.68 47.34 -17.43
CA PRO A 159 24.60 46.47 -16.69
C PRO A 159 24.69 45.09 -17.34
N CYS A 160 25.92 44.59 -17.48
CA CYS A 160 26.18 43.27 -18.03
C CYS A 160 26.75 42.35 -16.95
N ILE A 161 26.27 41.11 -16.91
CA ILE A 161 26.82 40.06 -16.04
C ILE A 161 27.63 39.08 -16.89
N THR A 162 28.84 38.75 -16.46
CA THR A 162 29.66 37.77 -17.16
C THR A 162 29.31 36.38 -16.66
N VAL A 163 28.61 35.59 -17.49
CA VAL A 163 28.31 34.20 -17.20
C VAL A 163 29.44 33.32 -17.73
N ILE A 164 30.23 32.73 -16.81
CA ILE A 164 31.26 31.75 -17.16
C ILE A 164 30.63 30.36 -17.13
N ALA A 165 30.20 29.87 -18.30
CA ALA A 165 29.67 28.53 -18.44
C ALA A 165 30.83 27.51 -18.55
N ASN A 166 31.00 26.65 -17.56
CA ASN A 166 31.84 25.46 -17.71
C ASN A 166 31.03 24.42 -18.51
N GLY A 167 31.29 24.31 -19.82
CA GLY A 167 30.63 23.36 -20.72
C GLY A 167 30.83 21.86 -20.38
N ALA A 168 31.51 21.54 -19.27
CA ALA A 168 31.82 20.18 -18.86
C ALA A 168 30.68 19.44 -18.12
N TRP A 169 29.51 20.06 -17.90
CA TRP A 169 28.38 19.37 -17.24
C TRP A 169 27.86 18.18 -18.07
N SER A 170 27.75 18.36 -19.38
CA SER A 170 27.28 17.32 -20.32
C SER A 170 28.25 16.12 -20.36
N LYS A 171 29.55 16.36 -20.26
CA LYS A 171 30.59 15.31 -20.24
C LYS A 171 30.47 14.38 -19.02
N ARG A 172 30.07 14.91 -17.87
CA ARG A 172 29.92 14.13 -16.61
C ARG A 172 28.64 13.32 -16.54
N SER A 173 27.59 13.77 -17.22
CA SER A 173 26.24 13.18 -17.09
C SER A 173 25.98 12.05 -18.07
N TYR A 174 26.54 12.12 -19.28
CA TYR A 174 26.23 11.17 -20.35
C TYR A 174 27.36 10.21 -20.71
N ASN A 175 28.49 10.29 -20.01
CA ASN A 175 29.68 9.46 -20.27
C ASN A 175 30.10 9.45 -21.77
N VAL A 176 29.81 10.53 -22.48
CA VAL A 176 30.18 10.77 -23.87
C VAL A 176 30.84 12.13 -23.97
N ASN A 177 31.92 12.20 -24.75
CA ASN A 177 32.73 13.41 -24.95
C ASN A 177 32.05 14.37 -25.96
N TYR A 178 30.78 14.70 -25.75
CA TYR A 178 30.11 15.73 -26.53
C TYR A 178 30.43 17.09 -25.92
N ASP A 179 31.06 17.95 -26.71
CA ASP A 179 31.12 19.38 -26.42
C ASP A 179 29.72 19.97 -26.64
N ALA A 180 29.17 20.61 -25.59
CA ALA A 180 27.89 21.29 -25.72
C ALA A 180 28.04 22.48 -26.68
N LEU A 181 27.13 22.61 -27.64
CA LEU A 181 27.15 23.70 -28.64
C LEU A 181 27.12 25.10 -28.00
N SER A 182 26.64 25.19 -26.75
CA SER A 182 26.54 26.40 -25.93
C SER A 182 27.84 26.78 -25.20
N GLY A 183 28.97 26.12 -25.48
CA GLY A 183 30.25 26.39 -24.81
C GLY A 183 31.48 26.31 -25.72
N VAL A 184 31.38 26.80 -26.96
CA VAL A 184 32.55 27.11 -27.80
C VAL A 184 33.13 28.48 -27.48
#